data_AF-A0A9X1TS00-F1
#
_entry.id   AF-A0A9X1TS00-F1
#
_cell.length_a   1.000
_cell.length_b   1.000
_cell.length_c   1.000
_cell.angle_alpha   90.00
_cell.angle_beta   90.00
_cell.angle_gamma   90.00
#
_symmetry.space_group_name_H-M   'P 1'
#
loop_
_entity.id
_entity.type
_entity.pdbx_description
1 polymer ?
#
loop_
_entity_poly.entity_id
_entity_poly.type
_entity_poly.pdbx_seq_one_letter_code
_entity_poly.pdbx_strand_id
1 'polypeptide(L)' 'MDKNMQPEMLAFLQKVSEMNEDTVYDSSEEYLVQAIIKMVDEKGYSSISEDFNTPFIHPMITIQKWSEELKKIVREG' A
#
# COMPACT_ATOMS: atom_id res chain seq x y z
N MET A 1 14.34 4.42 3.28
CA MET A 1 13.15 4.98 2.60
C MET A 1 13.44 6.41 2.16
N ASP A 2 13.19 6.74 0.89
CA ASP A 2 13.43 8.10 0.39
C ASP A 2 12.35 9.03 0.99
N LYS A 3 12.76 10.06 1.75
CA LYS A 3 11.81 10.95 2.46
C LYS A 3 10.84 11.67 1.52
N ASN A 4 11.19 11.74 0.23
CA ASN A 4 10.38 12.37 -0.80
C ASN A 4 9.18 11.51 -1.26
N MET A 5 9.15 10.20 -0.97
CA MET A 5 8.04 9.31 -1.40
C MET A 5 6.85 9.27 -0.43
N GLN A 6 7.02 9.70 0.83
CA GLN A 6 5.94 9.62 1.81
C GLN A 6 4.66 10.39 1.40
N PRO A 7 4.73 11.63 0.87
CA PRO A 7 3.53 12.34 0.43
C PRO A 7 2.81 11.64 -0.72
N GLU A 8 3.55 11.06 -1.66
CA GLU A 8 3.00 10.32 -2.81
C GLU A 8 2.29 9.04 -2.34
N MET A 9 2.90 8.30 -1.43
CA MET A 9 2.30 7.11 -0.84
C MET A 9 1.03 7.43 -0.06
N LEU A 10 1.01 8.54 0.69
CA LEU A 10 -0.19 8.97 1.41
C LEU A 10 -1.32 9.39 0.47
N ALA A 11 -1.00 10.14 -0.60
CA ALA A 11 -1.97 10.52 -1.61
C ALA A 11 -2.56 9.30 -2.32
N PHE A 12 -1.70 8.34 -2.66
CA PHE A 12 -2.12 7.08 -3.26
C PHE A 12 -3.00 6.24 -2.33
N LEU A 13 -2.62 6.08 -1.05
CA LEU A 13 -3.45 5.36 -0.08
C LEU A 13 -4.80 6.05 0.16
N GLN A 14 -4.85 7.38 0.10
CA GLN A 14 -6.11 8.13 0.18
C GLN A 14 -6.97 7.84 -1.05
N LYS A 15 -6.40 7.92 -2.26
CA LYS A 15 -7.08 7.60 -3.51
C LYS A 15 -7.66 6.18 -3.48
N VAL A 16 -6.86 5.19 -3.09
CA VAL A 16 -7.27 3.78 -3.05
C VAL A 16 -8.35 3.53 -2.00
N SER A 17 -8.31 4.23 -0.85
CA SER A 17 -9.37 4.09 0.17
C SER A 17 -10.74 4.59 -0.29
N GLU A 18 -10.79 5.41 -1.34
CA GLU A 18 -12.03 5.94 -1.94
C GLU A 18 -12.50 5.10 -3.15
N MET A 19 -11.67 4.18 -3.64
CA MET A 19 -11.99 3.29 -4.76
C MET A 19 -12.88 2.14 -4.31
N ASN A 20 -13.74 1.68 -5.22
CA ASN A 20 -14.54 0.46 -5.03
C ASN A 20 -13.81 -0.75 -5.63
N GLU A 21 -14.29 -1.95 -5.32
CA GLU A 21 -13.69 -3.22 -5.77
C GLU A 21 -13.63 -3.37 -7.31
N ASP A 22 -14.50 -2.68 -8.03
CA ASP A 22 -14.56 -2.69 -9.50
C ASP A 22 -13.58 -1.69 -10.17
N THR A 23 -12.79 -0.96 -9.38
CA THR A 23 -11.90 0.06 -9.91
C THR A 23 -10.68 -0.57 -10.58
N VAL A 24 -10.46 -0.22 -11.85
CA VAL A 24 -9.26 -0.62 -12.61
C VAL A 24 -8.08 0.23 -12.16
N TYR A 25 -7.02 -0.44 -11.71
CA TYR A 25 -5.80 0.20 -11.23
C TYR A 25 -4.88 0.61 -12.37
N ASP A 26 -4.29 1.80 -12.26
CA ASP A 26 -3.32 2.29 -13.23
C ASP A 26 -1.94 1.68 -12.95
N SER A 27 -1.41 0.94 -13.93
CA SER A 27 -0.05 0.40 -13.91
C SER A 27 1.05 1.45 -13.70
N SER A 28 0.77 2.73 -14.00
CA SER A 28 1.70 3.83 -13.72
C SER A 28 1.98 4.02 -12.22
N GLU A 29 1.10 3.52 -11.34
CA GLU A 29 1.21 3.63 -9.88
C GLU A 29 1.87 2.40 -9.23
N GLU A 30 2.33 1.42 -10.01
CA GLU A 30 2.88 0.16 -9.49
C GLU A 30 4.16 0.35 -8.65
N TYR A 31 4.94 1.40 -8.91
CA TYR A 31 6.09 1.75 -8.08
C TYR A 31 5.69 2.11 -6.64
N LEU A 32 4.50 2.68 -6.43
CA LEU A 32 3.98 3.02 -5.10
C LEU A 32 3.54 1.77 -4.35
N VAL A 33 2.93 0.82 -5.06
CA VAL A 33 2.58 -0.50 -4.51
C VAL A 33 3.84 -1.21 -3.99
N GLN A 34 4.89 -1.27 -4.82
CA GLN A 34 6.16 -1.89 -4.43
C GLN A 34 6.83 -1.15 -3.25
N ALA A 35 6.75 0.19 -3.23
CA ALA A 35 7.26 0.97 -2.10
C ALA A 35 6.52 0.69 -0.80
N ILE A 36 5.19 0.51 -0.85
CA ILE A 36 4.36 0.16 0.31
C ILE A 36 4.72 -1.23 0.83
N ILE A 37 4.80 -2.23 -0.05
CA ILE A 37 5.18 -3.60 0.31
C ILE A 37 6.54 -3.61 1.01
N LYS A 38 7.54 -2.98 0.38
CA LYS A 38 8.89 -2.90 0.95
C LYS A 38 8.90 -2.21 2.32
N MET A 39 8.13 -1.13 2.50
CA MET A 39 8.05 -0.45 3.79
C MET A 39 7.43 -1.35 4.88
N VAL A 40 6.36 -2.06 4.54
CA VAL A 40 5.66 -3.00 5.43
C VAL A 40 6.61 -4.11 5.88
N ASP A 41 7.40 -4.65 4.95
CA ASP A 41 8.43 -5.66 5.23
C ASP A 41 9.57 -5.10 6.09
N GLU A 42 10.10 -3.92 5.75
CA GLU A 42 11.19 -3.27 6.50
C GLU A 42 10.80 -2.94 7.95
N LYS A 43 9.52 -2.58 8.18
CA LYS A 43 9.01 -2.26 9.52
C LYS A 43 8.48 -3.48 10.30
N GLY A 44 8.43 -4.65 9.69
CA GLY A 44 8.05 -5.90 10.37
C GLY A 44 6.55 -6.03 10.68
N TYR A 45 5.66 -5.42 9.89
CA TYR A 45 4.21 -5.60 10.06
C TYR A 45 3.76 -6.93 9.44
N SER A 46 3.98 -8.03 10.18
CA SER A 46 3.80 -9.40 9.70
C SER A 46 2.42 -9.68 9.11
N SER A 47 1.34 -9.24 9.73
CA SER A 47 -0.02 -9.50 9.23
C SER A 47 -0.32 -8.85 7.88
N ILE A 48 0.22 -7.65 7.64
CA ILE A 48 0.02 -6.97 6.35
C ILE A 48 0.94 -7.59 5.28
N SER A 49 2.18 -7.93 5.66
CA SER A 49 3.12 -8.63 4.78
C SER A 49 2.59 -10.01 4.35
N GLU A 50 1.98 -10.77 5.26
CA GLU A 50 1.33 -12.05 4.95
C GLU A 50 0.21 -11.90 3.92
N ASP A 51 -0.64 -10.87 4.06
CA ASP A 51 -1.69 -10.57 3.10
C ASP A 51 -1.12 -10.19 1.72
N PHE A 52 0.00 -9.46 1.65
CA PHE A 52 0.69 -9.19 0.38
C PHE A 52 1.26 -10.44 -0.29
N ASN A 53 1.62 -11.44 0.50
CA ASN A 53 2.16 -12.72 0.02
C ASN A 53 1.07 -13.76 -0.28
N THR A 54 -0.22 -13.40 -0.11
CA THR A 54 -1.32 -14.33 -0.38
C THR A 54 -1.44 -14.61 -1.88
N PRO A 55 -1.33 -15.88 -2.33
CA PRO A 55 -1.43 -16.21 -3.74
C PRO A 55 -2.76 -15.77 -4.36
N PHE A 56 -2.71 -15.35 -5.63
CA PHE A 56 -3.87 -14.96 -6.43
C PHE A 56 -4.64 -13.71 -5.95
N ILE A 57 -4.19 -13.06 -4.86
CA ILE A 57 -4.71 -11.76 -4.43
C ILE A 57 -3.83 -10.68 -5.03
N HIS A 58 -4.45 -9.76 -5.78
CA HIS A 58 -3.71 -8.61 -6.29
C HIS A 58 -3.32 -7.71 -5.12
N PRO A 59 -2.06 -7.20 -5.04
CA PRO A 59 -1.60 -6.35 -3.94
C PRO A 59 -2.49 -5.13 -3.65
N MET A 60 -3.18 -4.64 -4.68
CA MET A 60 -4.16 -3.56 -4.53
C MET A 60 -5.33 -3.88 -3.62
N ILE A 61 -5.81 -5.12 -3.60
CA ILE A 61 -6.87 -5.57 -2.70
C ILE A 61 -6.36 -5.47 -1.26
N THR A 62 -5.12 -5.90 -1.02
CA THR A 62 -4.45 -5.79 0.28
C THR A 62 -4.29 -4.30 0.67
N ILE A 63 -3.88 -3.44 -0.25
CA ILE A 63 -3.74 -2.00 0.02
C ILE A 63 -5.09 -1.36 0.37
N GLN A 64 -6.15 -1.70 -0.35
CA GLN A 64 -7.49 -1.20 -0.08
C GLN A 64 -7.97 -1.64 1.31
N LYS A 65 -7.82 -2.94 1.62
CA LYS A 65 -8.16 -3.54 2.92
C LYS A 65 -7.43 -2.87 4.08
N TRP A 66 -6.15 -2.58 3.94
CA TRP A 66 -5.29 -2.04 5.00
C TRP A 66 -5.02 -0.54 4.88
N SER A 67 -5.79 0.19 4.06
CA SER A 67 -5.46 1.57 3.67
C SER A 67 -5.27 2.51 4.86
N GLU A 68 -6.09 2.41 5.91
CA GLU A 68 -5.96 3.24 7.11
C GLU A 68 -4.72 2.89 7.96
N GLU A 69 -4.45 1.60 8.17
CA GLU A 69 -3.25 1.13 8.85
C GLU A 69 -1.99 1.52 8.07
N LEU A 70 -1.97 1.34 6.75
CA LEU A 70 -0.86 1.74 5.89
C LEU A 70 -0.61 3.25 5.96
N LYS A 71 -1.65 4.09 6.02
CA LYS A 71 -1.49 5.55 6.22
C LYS A 71 -0.81 5.87 7.55
N LYS A 72 -1.15 5.16 8.64
CA LYS A 72 -0.47 5.33 9.94
C LYS A 72 1.00 4.93 9.84
N ILE A 73 1.27 3.78 9.22
CA ILE A 73 2.63 3.26 9.05
C ILE A 73 3.50 4.24 8.24
N VAL A 74 2.96 4.81 7.15
CA VAL A 74 3.69 5.80 6.33
C VAL A 74 3.99 7.07 7.14
N ARG A 75 3.04 7.55 7.96
CA ARG A 75 3.22 8.76 8.81
C ARG A 75 4.23 8.58 9.94
N GLU A 76 4.39 7.35 10.42
CA GLU A 76 5.31 6.99 11.50
C GLU A 76 6.73 6.66 11.00
N GLY A 77 6.96 6.61 9.68
CA GLY A 77 8.26 6.34 9.06
C GLY A 77 9.05 7.60 8.74
#